data_AF-A0A090WIR1-F1
#
_entry.id   AF-A0A090WIR1-F1
#
_cell.length_a   1.000
_cell.length_b   1.000
_cell.length_c   1.000
_cell.angle_alpha   90.00
_cell.angle_beta   90.00
_cell.angle_gamma   90.00
#
_symmetry.space_group_name_H-M   'P 1'
#
loop_
_entity.id
_entity.type
_entity.pdbx_description
1 polymer ?
#
loop_
_entity_poly.entity_id
_entity_poly.type
_entity_poly.pdbx_seq_one_letter_code
_entity_poly.pdbx_strand_id
1 'polypeptide(L)'
;MRYILIGFIIFCSAFAKAQLESSQWYFGVTAGIDFSSGTATAIGIGQLVTGEGCATISDDLGNLLFYTDGSLVFDSTHNLMPNGTGLLGDSSSTSSAIIVPQPGNDDLYYIFTVDTSDQQYRMNVGFHYSIVDMSLNGGTGDIVPTQKTSISCRLRQKN
;
A
#
# COMPACT_ATOMS: atom_id res chain seq x y z
N MET A 1 4.74 6.47 -43.48
CA MET A 1 3.96 6.92 -42.31
C MET A 1 3.53 5.75 -41.41
N ARG A 2 2.69 4.80 -41.87
CA ARG A 2 2.21 3.66 -41.04
C ARG A 2 3.31 2.81 -40.38
N TYR A 3 4.34 2.42 -41.14
CA TYR A 3 5.43 1.56 -40.63
C TYR A 3 6.42 2.30 -39.72
N ILE A 4 6.55 3.62 -39.89
CA ILE A 4 7.40 4.47 -39.04
C ILE A 4 6.80 4.56 -37.64
N LEU A 5 5.48 4.73 -37.54
CA LEU A 5 4.77 4.76 -36.26
C LEU A 5 4.89 3.43 -35.50
N ILE A 6 4.76 2.30 -36.20
CA ILE A 6 4.92 0.96 -35.60
C ILE A 6 6.37 0.74 -35.14
N GLY A 7 7.36 1.11 -35.95
CA GLY A 7 8.77 1.04 -35.57
C GLY A 7 9.11 1.91 -34.36
N PHE A 8 8.53 3.11 -34.28
CA PHE A 8 8.70 4.00 -33.14
C PHE A 8 8.10 3.42 -31.84
N ILE A 9 6.91 2.83 -31.91
CA ILE A 9 6.27 2.17 -30.76
C ILE A 9 7.11 0.99 -30.25
N ILE A 10 7.63 0.14 -31.15
CA ILE A 10 8.49 -1.00 -30.79
C ILE A 10 9.82 -0.54 -30.16
N PHE A 11 10.38 0.56 -30.66
CA PHE A 11 11.60 1.13 -30.09
C PHE A 11 11.36 1.69 -28.68
N CYS A 12 10.25 2.40 -28.45
CA CYS A 12 9.91 2.92 -27.12
C CYS A 12 9.64 1.82 -26.08
N SER A 13 8.96 0.73 -26.47
CA SER A 13 8.67 -0.38 -25.54
C SER A 13 9.91 -1.17 -25.14
N ALA A 14 10.99 -1.14 -25.92
CA ALA A 14 12.27 -1.76 -25.57
C ALA A 14 12.96 -1.10 -24.36
N PHE A 15 12.58 0.13 -24.01
CA PHE A 15 13.11 0.88 -22.86
C PHE A 15 12.10 1.02 -21.71
N ALA A 16 10.94 0.36 -21.80
CA ALA A 16 9.99 0.35 -20.70
C ALA A 16 10.58 -0.48 -19.54
N LYS A 17 10.84 0.17 -18.41
CA LYS A 17 11.19 -0.48 -17.15
C LYS A 17 9.90 -0.95 -16.48
N ALA A 18 9.89 -2.14 -15.91
CA ALA A 18 8.90 -2.46 -14.90
C ALA A 18 9.18 -1.58 -13.67
N GLN A 19 8.11 -1.02 -13.10
CA GLN A 19 8.14 -0.18 -11.91
C GLN A 19 8.58 -1.01 -10.68
N LEU A 20 9.49 -0.48 -9.85
CA LEU A 20 10.06 -1.15 -8.65
C LEU A 20 9.23 -0.87 -7.38
N GLU A 21 8.15 -0.13 -7.50
CA GLU A 21 7.28 0.32 -6.42
C GLU A 21 6.55 -0.85 -5.72
N SER A 22 6.57 -2.04 -6.31
CA SER A 22 6.09 -3.30 -5.71
C SER A 22 7.17 -4.40 -5.71
N SER A 23 8.44 -3.99 -5.67
CA SER A 23 9.58 -4.91 -5.67
C SER A 23 9.77 -5.65 -4.35
N GLN A 24 9.24 -5.13 -3.24
CA GLN A 24 9.32 -5.78 -1.93
C GLN A 24 7.94 -6.12 -1.40
N TRP A 25 7.77 -7.35 -0.90
CA TRP A 25 6.52 -7.84 -0.34
C TRP A 25 6.75 -8.27 1.10
N TYR A 26 6.04 -7.66 2.06
CA TYR A 26 6.01 -8.11 3.46
C TYR A 26 4.65 -8.70 3.78
N PHE A 27 4.62 -9.92 4.34
CA PHE A 27 3.37 -10.66 4.56
C PHE A 27 3.50 -11.74 5.64
N GLY A 28 2.37 -12.30 6.04
CA GLY A 28 2.33 -13.47 6.92
C GLY A 28 2.90 -13.17 8.31
N VAL A 29 3.77 -14.07 8.79
CA VAL A 29 4.43 -13.96 10.10
C VAL A 29 5.90 -13.63 9.88
N THR A 30 6.25 -12.35 10.00
CA THR A 30 7.62 -11.80 9.89
C THR A 30 8.34 -12.13 8.57
N ALA A 31 7.60 -12.49 7.53
CA ALA A 31 8.14 -12.92 6.25
C ALA A 31 8.11 -11.80 5.21
N GLY A 32 8.99 -11.91 4.22
CA GLY A 32 8.95 -11.09 3.03
C GLY A 32 9.77 -11.66 1.88
N ILE A 33 9.58 -11.06 0.70
CA ILE A 33 10.30 -11.40 -0.53
C ILE A 33 10.72 -10.10 -1.22
N ASP A 34 11.97 -10.02 -1.64
CA ASP A 34 12.53 -8.92 -2.44
C ASP A 34 12.80 -9.38 -3.87
N PHE A 35 12.30 -8.62 -4.84
CA PHE A 35 12.45 -8.81 -6.29
C PHE A 35 13.32 -7.71 -6.94
N SER A 36 13.84 -6.74 -6.19
CA SER A 36 14.60 -5.58 -6.69
C SER A 36 15.83 -5.97 -7.52
N SER A 37 16.45 -7.12 -7.22
CA SER A 37 17.59 -7.67 -7.96
C SER A 37 17.21 -8.39 -9.27
N GLY A 38 15.92 -8.55 -9.56
CA GLY A 38 15.41 -9.39 -10.66
C GLY A 38 15.28 -10.87 -10.30
N THR A 39 15.66 -11.28 -9.09
CA THR A 39 15.43 -12.62 -8.54
C THR A 39 14.74 -12.53 -7.19
N ALA A 40 13.87 -13.50 -6.89
CA ALA A 40 13.17 -13.55 -5.62
C ALA A 40 14.14 -13.95 -4.49
N THR A 41 14.30 -13.06 -3.51
CA THR A 41 15.16 -13.29 -2.34
C THR A 41 14.32 -13.16 -1.07
N ALA A 42 14.51 -14.09 -0.13
CA ALA A 42 13.73 -14.08 1.11
C ALA A 42 14.22 -12.99 2.06
N ILE A 43 13.28 -12.27 2.69
CA ILE A 43 13.51 -11.25 3.70
C ILE A 43 12.91 -11.73 5.03
N GLY A 44 13.68 -11.67 6.12
CA GLY A 44 13.26 -12.15 7.45
C GLY A 44 13.18 -11.06 8.53
N ILE A 45 13.04 -9.79 8.13
CA ILE A 45 13.04 -8.64 9.05
C ILE A 45 11.66 -7.94 9.15
N GLY A 46 10.66 -8.44 8.44
CA GLY A 46 9.29 -7.92 8.50
C GLY A 46 8.69 -8.02 9.89
N GLN A 47 7.83 -7.07 10.25
CA GLN A 47 7.17 -7.03 11.57
C GLN A 47 5.68 -7.41 11.53
N LEU A 48 5.12 -7.67 10.35
CA LEU A 48 3.72 -8.10 10.26
C LEU A 48 3.54 -9.48 10.89
N VAL A 49 2.40 -9.64 11.55
CA VAL A 49 1.87 -10.93 11.98
C VAL A 49 0.39 -10.96 11.57
N THR A 50 0.14 -11.36 10.34
CA THR A 50 -1.20 -11.39 9.74
C THR A 50 -1.44 -12.72 9.04
N GLY A 51 -2.69 -13.18 9.05
CA GLY A 51 -3.11 -14.40 8.34
C GLY A 51 -3.62 -14.14 6.93
N GLU A 52 -4.00 -12.89 6.62
CA GLU A 52 -4.71 -12.55 5.38
C GLU A 52 -4.06 -11.38 4.65
N GLY A 53 -4.76 -10.24 4.55
CA GLY A 53 -4.34 -9.11 3.74
C GLY A 53 -3.14 -8.36 4.31
N CYS A 54 -2.28 -7.91 3.40
CA CYS A 54 -1.21 -6.97 3.65
C CYS A 54 -0.91 -6.19 2.38
N ALA A 55 -0.33 -5.01 2.53
CA ALA A 55 0.15 -4.18 1.43
C ALA A 55 1.55 -3.67 1.75
N THR A 56 2.37 -3.52 0.71
CA THR A 56 3.72 -2.93 0.77
C THR A 56 3.85 -1.98 -0.40
N ILE A 57 4.55 -0.87 -0.18
CA ILE A 57 4.93 0.07 -1.24
C ILE A 57 6.42 0.43 -1.12
N SER A 58 7.08 0.48 -2.27
CA SER A 58 8.45 0.94 -2.45
C SER A 58 8.47 2.20 -3.33
N ASP A 59 9.57 2.92 -3.34
CA ASP A 59 9.80 4.00 -4.30
C ASP A 59 10.15 3.48 -5.71
N ASP A 60 10.35 4.40 -6.65
CA ASP A 60 10.70 4.13 -8.05
C ASP A 60 12.08 3.47 -8.22
N LEU A 61 12.92 3.52 -7.18
CA LEU A 61 14.22 2.85 -7.09
C LEU A 61 14.14 1.49 -6.38
N GLY A 62 12.98 1.12 -5.84
CA GLY A 62 12.74 -0.14 -5.14
C GLY A 62 13.09 -0.12 -3.65
N ASN A 63 13.33 1.04 -3.06
CA ASN A 63 13.53 1.15 -1.61
C ASN A 63 12.18 1.07 -0.89
N LEU A 64 12.13 0.34 0.21
CA LEU A 64 10.93 0.27 1.05
C LEU A 64 10.52 1.68 1.51
N LEU A 65 9.24 2.00 1.39
CA LEU A 65 8.65 3.18 2.03
C LEU A 65 7.91 2.76 3.30
N PHE A 66 6.90 1.88 3.15
CA PHE A 66 6.14 1.33 4.27
C PHE A 66 5.33 0.10 3.89
N TYR A 67 4.83 -0.61 4.89
CA TYR A 67 3.95 -1.77 4.73
C TYR A 67 2.93 -1.86 5.87
N THR A 68 1.81 -2.53 5.61
CA THR A 68 0.68 -2.59 6.54
C THR A 68 -0.13 -3.87 6.39
N ASP A 69 -0.79 -4.29 7.46
CA ASP A 69 -1.85 -5.31 7.44
C ASP A 69 -3.27 -4.69 7.41
N GLY A 70 -3.39 -3.38 7.21
CA GLY A 70 -4.64 -2.63 7.27
C GLY A 70 -5.05 -2.15 8.65
N SER A 71 -4.33 -2.54 9.71
CA SER A 71 -4.55 -2.10 11.09
C SER A 71 -3.34 -1.37 11.68
N LEU A 72 -2.14 -1.84 11.34
CA LEU A 72 -0.83 -1.34 11.74
C LEU A 72 -0.02 -0.94 10.50
N VAL A 73 0.69 0.18 10.56
CA VAL A 73 1.57 0.65 9.48
C VAL A 73 3.00 0.75 9.99
N PHE A 74 3.92 0.07 9.32
CA PHE A 74 5.34 0.05 9.62
C PHE A 74 6.12 0.80 8.55
N ASP A 75 7.11 1.59 8.96
CA ASP A 75 7.99 2.34 8.07
C ASP A 75 9.12 1.48 7.48
N SER A 76 9.93 2.11 6.63
CA SER A 76 11.10 1.52 5.98
C SER A 76 12.18 1.02 6.95
N THR A 77 12.17 1.51 8.19
CA THR A 77 13.07 1.08 9.26
C THR A 77 12.50 -0.06 10.10
N HIS A 78 11.35 -0.61 9.67
CA HIS A 78 10.59 -1.66 10.36
C HIS A 78 10.02 -1.23 11.71
N ASN A 79 9.95 0.08 11.98
CA ASN A 79 9.32 0.61 13.17
C ASN A 79 7.87 0.97 12.88
N LEU A 80 7.03 0.96 13.91
CA LEU A 80 5.65 1.39 13.78
C LEU A 80 5.62 2.90 13.50
N MET A 81 4.94 3.31 12.42
CA MET A 81 4.76 4.73 12.12
C MET A 81 3.98 5.40 13.26
N PRO A 82 4.28 6.68 13.58
CA PRO A 82 3.38 7.45 14.42
C PRO A 82 1.98 7.45 13.81
N ASN A 83 0.94 7.47 14.66
CA ASN A 83 -0.47 7.37 14.26
C ASN A 83 -0.85 6.14 13.37
N GLY A 84 0.10 5.24 13.15
CA GLY A 84 -0.01 4.03 12.33
C GLY A 84 -0.76 2.89 12.98
N THR A 85 -1.39 3.13 14.14
CA THR A 85 -2.25 2.16 14.82
C THR A 85 -3.72 2.48 14.63
N GLY A 86 -4.56 1.45 14.74
CA GLY A 86 -6.02 1.62 14.70
C GLY A 86 -6.48 2.20 13.37
N LEU A 87 -5.86 1.78 12.27
CA LEU A 87 -6.53 1.85 10.97
C LEU A 87 -7.77 0.94 11.05
N LEU A 88 -8.83 1.32 10.34
CA LEU A 88 -10.12 0.65 10.41
C LEU A 88 -10.22 -0.54 9.44
N GLY A 89 -9.08 -1.15 9.10
CA GLY A 89 -9.02 -2.46 8.45
C GLY A 89 -8.90 -3.57 9.49
N ASP A 90 -8.99 -4.81 9.02
CA ASP A 90 -8.87 -6.01 9.84
C ASP A 90 -7.91 -7.02 9.20
N SER A 91 -7.03 -7.62 10.01
CA SER A 91 -6.04 -8.61 9.58
C SER A 91 -6.67 -9.94 9.12
N SER A 92 -7.96 -10.14 9.37
CA SER A 92 -8.80 -11.24 8.88
C SER A 92 -9.74 -10.81 7.74
N SER A 93 -9.38 -9.74 7.02
CA SER A 93 -9.98 -9.39 5.74
C SER A 93 -9.09 -9.86 4.58
N THR A 94 -9.70 -10.54 3.60
CA THR A 94 -9.02 -11.10 2.41
C THR A 94 -8.31 -10.05 1.57
N SER A 95 -8.63 -8.76 1.76
CA SER A 95 -7.91 -7.61 1.20
C SER A 95 -7.96 -6.44 2.17
N SER A 96 -7.25 -6.59 3.30
CA SER A 96 -7.25 -5.65 4.42
C SER A 96 -6.77 -4.23 4.07
N ALA A 97 -5.88 -4.09 3.07
CA ALA A 97 -5.36 -2.80 2.63
C ALA A 97 -4.94 -2.78 1.15
N ILE A 98 -5.09 -1.61 0.51
CA ILE A 98 -4.43 -1.25 -0.75
C ILE A 98 -3.78 0.12 -0.57
N ILE A 99 -2.53 0.24 -1.01
CA ILE A 99 -1.78 1.50 -1.00
C ILE A 99 -1.81 2.12 -2.40
N VAL A 100 -2.15 3.41 -2.51
CA VAL A 100 -2.23 4.14 -3.77
C VAL A 100 -1.49 5.48 -3.64
N PRO A 101 -0.47 5.78 -4.47
CA PRO A 101 0.16 7.10 -4.46
C PRO A 101 -0.84 8.19 -4.89
N GLN A 102 -0.74 9.38 -4.29
CA GLN A 102 -1.59 10.51 -4.65
C GLN A 102 -1.13 11.10 -5.99
N PRO A 103 -2.02 11.22 -6.99
CA PRO A 103 -1.65 11.86 -8.25
C PRO A 103 -1.18 13.31 -8.04
N GLY A 104 0.02 13.62 -8.53
CA GLY A 104 0.60 14.96 -8.46
C GLY A 104 1.26 15.32 -7.12
N ASN A 105 1.44 14.35 -6.21
CA ASN A 105 2.26 14.53 -5.01
C ASN A 105 2.99 13.22 -4.68
N ASP A 106 4.31 13.23 -4.79
CA ASP A 106 5.16 12.03 -4.62
C ASP A 106 5.35 11.64 -3.15
N ASP A 107 5.02 12.51 -2.20
CA ASP A 107 5.16 12.27 -0.75
C ASP A 107 3.87 11.70 -0.11
N LEU A 108 2.74 11.75 -0.81
CA LEU A 108 1.43 11.41 -0.24
C LEU A 108 0.90 10.08 -0.79
N TYR A 109 0.43 9.21 0.12
CA TYR A 109 -0.12 7.91 -0.20
C TYR A 109 -1.45 7.67 0.52
N TYR A 110 -2.43 7.13 -0.19
CA TYR A 110 -3.67 6.64 0.39
C TYR A 110 -3.52 5.19 0.79
N ILE A 111 -3.93 4.86 2.02
CA ILE A 111 -4.17 3.49 2.45
C ILE A 111 -5.69 3.30 2.49
N PHE A 112 -6.22 2.53 1.56
CA PHE A 112 -7.61 2.12 1.57
C PHE A 112 -7.75 0.82 2.35
N THR A 113 -8.66 0.78 3.31
CA THR A 113 -8.90 -0.42 4.13
C THR A 113 -10.36 -0.86 4.04
N VAL A 114 -10.56 -2.17 4.01
CA VAL A 114 -11.90 -2.78 4.00
C VAL A 114 -12.05 -3.56 5.29
N ASP A 115 -13.12 -3.28 6.02
CA ASP A 115 -13.47 -4.04 7.23
C ASP A 115 -13.98 -5.45 6.89
N THR A 116 -13.84 -6.38 7.83
CA THR A 116 -14.37 -7.73 7.70
C THR A 116 -15.87 -7.76 8.02
N SER A 117 -16.61 -8.69 7.41
CA SER A 117 -18.03 -8.91 7.72
C SER A 117 -18.25 -9.85 8.91
N ASP A 118 -17.21 -10.18 9.67
CA ASP A 118 -17.34 -11.01 10.87
C ASP A 118 -18.09 -10.24 11.97
N GLN A 119 -19.40 -10.48 12.04
CA GLN A 119 -20.31 -9.88 13.03
C GLN A 119 -19.90 -10.19 14.48
N GLN A 120 -19.01 -11.15 14.71
CA GLN A 120 -18.62 -11.57 16.05
C GLN A 120 -17.53 -10.70 16.68
N TYR A 121 -16.76 -9.93 15.89
CA TYR A 121 -15.64 -9.14 16.41
C TYR A 121 -15.80 -7.62 16.30
N ARG A 122 -16.48 -7.06 15.28
CA ARG A 122 -16.65 -5.59 15.14
C ARG A 122 -17.95 -5.20 14.45
N MET A 123 -18.44 -3.98 14.75
CA MET A 123 -19.43 -3.32 13.90
C MET A 123 -18.80 -3.08 12.53
N ASN A 124 -19.37 -3.63 11.47
CA ASN A 124 -18.93 -3.40 10.10
C ASN A 124 -18.90 -1.88 9.82
N VAL A 125 -17.70 -1.30 9.79
CA VAL A 125 -17.50 0.14 9.58
C VAL A 125 -17.32 0.52 8.10
N GLY A 126 -17.20 -0.50 7.23
CA GLY A 126 -17.23 -0.37 5.79
C GLY A 126 -15.86 -0.08 5.17
N PHE A 127 -15.83 0.82 4.19
CA PHE A 127 -14.62 1.19 3.46
C PHE A 127 -14.05 2.49 4.01
N HIS A 128 -12.77 2.50 4.36
CA HIS A 128 -12.06 3.66 4.90
C HIS A 128 -10.81 3.97 4.10
N TYR A 129 -10.31 5.18 4.29
CA TYR A 129 -8.94 5.49 3.91
C TYR A 129 -8.23 6.24 5.02
N SER A 130 -6.90 6.16 4.98
CA SER A 130 -5.95 7.00 5.72
C SER A 130 -4.94 7.57 4.74
N ILE A 131 -4.33 8.71 5.07
CA ILE A 131 -3.23 9.27 4.27
C ILE A 131 -1.92 9.12 5.03
N VAL A 132 -0.92 8.56 4.37
CA VAL A 132 0.48 8.61 4.79
C VAL A 132 1.13 9.80 4.09
N ASP A 133 1.88 10.58 4.85
CA ASP A 133 2.75 11.64 4.34
C ASP A 133 4.21 11.28 4.67
N MET A 134 4.98 10.96 3.62
CA MET A 134 6.37 10.52 3.73
C MET A 134 7.33 11.66 4.10
N SER A 135 6.90 12.92 4.01
CA SER A 135 7.72 14.07 4.45
C SER A 135 7.78 14.21 5.98
N LEU A 136 6.90 13.51 6.70
CA LEU A 136 6.82 13.54 8.15
C LEU A 136 7.84 12.60 8.82
N ASN A 137 7.92 12.68 10.16
CA ASN A 137 8.80 11.85 11.00
C ASN A 137 10.27 11.82 10.55
N GLY A 138 10.79 12.94 10.01
CA GLY A 138 12.17 13.00 9.53
C GLY A 138 12.43 12.22 8.24
N GLY A 139 11.39 11.96 7.44
CA GLY A 139 11.48 11.27 6.14
C GLY A 139 11.12 9.78 6.19
N THR A 140 10.73 9.23 7.34
CA THR A 140 10.21 7.86 7.44
C THR A 140 8.69 7.78 7.35
N GLY A 141 8.00 8.93 7.32
CA GLY A 141 6.56 9.05 7.15
C GLY A 141 5.73 8.91 8.43
N ASP A 142 4.50 9.42 8.37
CA ASP A 142 3.49 9.38 9.43
C ASP A 142 2.09 9.37 8.82
N ILE A 143 1.10 8.82 9.55
CA ILE A 143 -0.30 8.92 9.18
C ILE A 143 -0.85 10.29 9.58
N VAL A 144 -1.44 11.00 8.62
CA VAL A 144 -2.06 12.31 8.87
C VAL A 144 -3.27 12.13 9.81
N PRO A 145 -3.23 12.67 11.06
CA PRO A 145 -4.18 12.29 12.12
C PRO A 145 -5.66 12.62 11.84
N THR A 146 -5.92 13.59 10.96
CA THR A 146 -7.27 14.13 10.70
C THR A 146 -8.03 13.39 9.59
N GLN A 147 -7.46 12.36 8.96
CA GLN A 147 -8.03 11.75 7.74
C GLN A 147 -8.31 10.25 7.81
N LYS A 148 -8.82 9.74 8.94
CA LYS A 148 -9.45 8.41 9.00
C LYS A 148 -10.93 8.53 8.64
N THR A 149 -11.26 8.59 7.36
CA THR A 149 -12.62 8.91 6.91
C THR A 149 -13.31 7.70 6.27
N SER A 150 -14.55 7.41 6.70
CA SER A 150 -15.41 6.42 6.05
C SER A 150 -15.90 6.92 4.69
N ILE A 151 -15.74 6.13 3.65
CA ILE A 151 -16.31 6.41 2.33
C ILE A 151 -17.71 5.80 2.30
N SER A 152 -18.73 6.64 2.42
CA SER A 152 -20.11 6.27 2.14
C SER A 152 -20.39 6.43 0.65
N CYS A 153 -20.55 5.32 -0.08
CA CYS A 153 -21.11 5.36 -1.43
C CYS A 153 -22.59 5.75 -1.35
N ARG A 154 -22.91 7.03 -1.52
CA ARG A 154 -24.30 7.48 -1.64
C ARG A 154 -24.79 7.20 -3.06
N LEU A 155 -25.44 6.05 -3.26
CA LEU A 155 -26.18 5.78 -4.50
C LEU A 155 -27.23 6.89 -4.67
N ARG A 156 -27.03 7.79 -5.63
CA ARG A 156 -28.11 8.62 -6.14
C ARG A 156 -29.03 7.67 -6.92
N GLN A 157 -30.09 7.19 -6.29
CA GLN A 157 -31.24 6.70 -7.04
C GLN A 157 -31.77 7.91 -7.83
N LYS A 158 -31.57 7.89 -9.15
CA LYS A 158 -32.31 8.75 -10.06
C LYS A 158 -33.74 8.21 -10.09
N ASN A 159 -34.68 9.05 -9.65
CA ASN A 159 -36.12 8.83 -9.83
C ASN A 159 -36.48 8.67 -11.31
#